data_AF-A0A6V7Y4N2-F1
#
_entry.id   AF-A0A6V7Y4N2-F1
#
_cell.length_a   1.000
_cell.length_b   1.000
_cell.length_c   1.000
_cell.angle_alpha   90.00
_cell.angle_beta   90.00
_cell.angle_gamma   90.00
#
_symmetry.space_group_name_H-M   'P 1'
#
loop_
_entity.id
_entity.type
_entity.pdbx_description
1 polymer ?
#
loop_
_entity_poly.entity_id
_entity_poly.type
_entity_poly.pdbx_seq_one_letter_code
_entity_poly.pdbx_strand_id
1 'polypeptide(L)' 'MPAGGKMREVVSLHVGQAGVQIGNACWELYCLEHGIQAKFYFF' A
#
# COMPACT_ATOMS: atom_id res chain seq x y z
N MET A 1 14.84 18.95 -1.49
CA MET A 1 14.12 18.28 -0.40
C MET A 1 13.20 19.32 0.23
N PRO A 2 11.88 19.10 0.27
CA PRO A 2 10.93 20.18 0.57
C PRO A 2 10.93 20.55 2.06
N ALA A 3 10.59 21.81 2.31
CA ALA A 3 10.63 22.48 3.60
C ALA A 3 9.48 22.05 4.52
N GLY A 4 9.78 21.68 5.78
CA GLY A 4 8.97 21.92 6.99
C GLY A 4 7.56 21.32 7.14
N GLY A 5 6.99 20.62 6.17
CA GLY A 5 5.66 19.98 6.29
C GLY A 5 5.73 18.60 6.93
N LYS A 6 4.89 18.32 7.95
CA LYS A 6 4.73 16.96 8.51
C LYS A 6 4.22 15.99 7.44
N MET A 7 4.75 14.75 7.44
CA MET A 7 4.30 13.68 6.54
C MET A 7 2.82 13.36 6.79
N ARG A 8 2.08 13.09 5.71
CA ARG A 8 0.65 12.75 5.74
C ARG A 8 0.52 11.23 5.75
N GLU A 9 0.35 10.66 6.94
CA GLU A 9 0.22 9.22 7.12
C GLU A 9 -1.22 8.76 6.84
N VAL A 10 -1.37 7.60 6.19
CA VAL A 10 -2.66 7.00 5.82
C VAL A 10 -2.61 5.50 6.12
N VAL A 11 -3.70 4.96 6.69
CA VAL A 11 -3.87 3.52 6.95
C VAL A 11 -5.09 3.01 6.18
N SER A 12 -4.88 2.01 5.32
CA SER A 12 -5.96 1.36 4.56
C SER A 12 -6.38 0.05 5.23
N LEU A 13 -7.67 -0.11 5.50
CA LEU A 13 -8.26 -1.33 6.08
C LEU A 13 -9.08 -2.06 5.03
N HIS A 14 -8.72 -3.31 4.74
CA HIS A 14 -9.42 -4.19 3.80
C HIS A 14 -10.07 -5.35 4.57
N VAL A 15 -11.39 -5.52 4.44
CA VAL A 15 -12.16 -6.50 5.22
C VAL A 15 -12.96 -7.42 4.30
N GLY A 16 -13.01 -8.71 4.66
CA GLY A 16 -13.69 -9.75 3.89
C GLY A 16 -12.94 -10.17 2.63
N GLN A 17 -13.39 -11.25 2.00
CA GLN A 17 -12.68 -11.90 0.89
C GLN A 17 -12.49 -10.96 -0.32
N ALA A 18 -13.52 -10.25 -0.73
CA ALA A 18 -13.44 -9.29 -1.83
C ALA A 18 -12.52 -8.10 -1.48
N GLY A 19 -12.57 -7.63 -0.23
CA GLY A 19 -11.71 -6.54 0.25
C GLY A 19 -10.23 -6.91 0.19
N VAL A 20 -9.87 -8.11 0.66
CA VAL A 20 -8.48 -8.61 0.61
C VAL A 20 -7.98 -8.75 -0.83
N GLN A 21 -8.81 -9.26 -1.75
CA GLN A 21 -8.41 -9.39 -3.16
C GLN A 21 -8.09 -8.04 -3.80
N ILE A 22 -8.93 -7.03 -3.55
CA ILE A 22 -8.69 -5.66 -4.05
C ILE A 22 -7.46 -5.07 -3.37
N GLY A 23 -7.31 -5.25 -2.06
CA GLY A 23 -6.15 -4.77 -1.30
C GLY A 23 -4.82 -5.31 -1.84
N ASN A 24 -4.79 -6.59 -2.23
CA ASN A 24 -3.62 -7.20 -2.85
C ASN A 24 -3.25 -6.54 -4.19
N ALA A 25 -4.23 -6.35 -5.08
CA ALA A 25 -3.99 -5.69 -6.37
C ALA A 25 -3.54 -4.23 -6.20
N CYS A 26 -4.15 -3.49 -5.27
CA CYS A 26 -3.76 -2.11 -4.96
C CYS A 26 -2.33 -2.04 -4.39
N TRP A 27 -1.96 -2.95 -3.50
CA TRP A 27 -0.63 -2.98 -2.91
C TRP A 27 0.45 -3.37 -3.93
N GLU A 28 0.18 -4.34 -4.79
CA GLU A 28 1.09 -4.73 -5.88
C GLU A 28 1.40 -3.52 -6.78
N LEU A 29 0.37 -2.77 -7.18
CA LEU A 29 0.55 -1.57 -7.99
C LEU A 29 1.38 -0.50 -7.26
N TYR A 30 1.07 -0.23 -5.99
CA TYR A 30 1.84 0.72 -5.16
C TYR A 30 3.32 0.32 -5.06
N CYS A 31 3.59 -0.97 -4.87
CA CYS A 31 4.96 -1.48 -4.82
C CYS A 31 5.69 -1.31 -6.16
N LEU A 32 5.02 -1.58 -7.28
CA LEU A 32 5.59 -1.40 -8.63
C LEU A 32 5.92 0.07 -8.89
N GLU A 33 5.01 0.99 -8.57
CA GLU A 33 5.19 2.44 -8.80
C GLU A 33 6.33 3.05 -7.98
N HIS A 34 6.65 2.46 -6.83
CA HIS A 34 7.65 2.99 -5.90
C HIS A 34 8.93 2.14 -5.82
N GLY A 35 9.05 1.10 -6.65
CA GLY A 35 10.21 0.20 -6.64
C GLY A 35 10.39 -0.55 -5.31
N ILE A 36 9.30 -0.77 -4.58
CA ILE A 36 9.30 -1.51 -3.32
C ILE A 36 9.22 -3.00 -3.64
N GLN A 37 10.18 -3.79 -3.16
CA GLN A 37 10.11 -5.24 -3.32
C GLN A 37 9.04 -5.81 -2.39
N ALA A 38 7.89 -6.18 -2.97
CA ALA A 38 6.83 -6.89 -2.24
C ALA A 38 7.29 -8.31 -1.88
N LYS A 39 7.24 -8.67 -0.60
CA LYS A 39 7.26 -10.08 -0.19
C LYS A 39 5.82 -10.57 -0.26
N PHE A 40 5.54 -11.46 -1.22
CA PHE A 40 4.21 -11.89 -1.69
C PHE A 40 3.28 -12.57 -0.65
N TYR A 41 3.50 -12.40 0.66
CA TYR A 41 2.73 -13.09 1.70
C TYR A 41 2.35 -12.19 2.89
N PHE A 42 2.12 -10.89 2.67
CA PHE A 42 1.84 -9.95 3.75
C PHE A 42 0.39 -9.43 3.85
N PHE A 43 -0.58 -10.10 3.22
CA PHE A 43 -2.00 -9.93 3.51
C PHE A 43 -2.72 -11.27 3.59
#